data_AF-A0A286C2F1-F1
#
_entry.id   AF-A0A286C2F1-F1
#
_cell.length_a   1.000
_cell.length_b   1.000
_cell.length_c   1.000
_cell.angle_alpha   90.00
_cell.angle_beta   90.00
_cell.angle_gamma   90.00
#
_symmetry.space_group_name_H-M   'P 1'
#
loop_
_entity.id
_entity.type
_entity.pdbx_description
1 polymer ?
#
loop_
_entity_poly.entity_id
_entity_poly.type
_entity_poly.pdbx_seq_one_letter_code
_entity_poly.pdbx_strand_id
1 'polypeptide(L)'
;MANQPKVALAPVTSRHPIHDLNNAMDLLSQARHLADFVQSITLSPRPDEGLHLLPGQLSGLFYVMQDLMDRIEKASSLLGDVREGTLDERR
;
A
#
# COMPACT_ATOMS: atom_id res chain seq x y z
N MET A 1 40.57 27.86 -24.20
CA MET A 1 39.50 26.84 -24.07
C MET A 1 39.22 26.69 -22.58
N ALA A 2 38.12 27.25 -22.10
CA ALA A 2 37.81 27.30 -20.67
C ALA A 2 36.99 26.06 -20.26
N ASN A 3 37.47 25.33 -19.25
CA ASN A 3 36.79 24.19 -18.63
C ASN A 3 35.52 24.68 -17.90
N GLN A 4 34.34 24.24 -18.34
CA GLN A 4 33.14 24.33 -17.52
C GLN A 4 33.12 23.18 -16.50
N PRO A 5 32.85 23.43 -15.22
CA PRO A 5 32.63 22.36 -14.26
C PRO A 5 31.28 21.70 -14.54
N LYS A 6 31.30 20.39 -14.75
CA LYS A 6 30.12 19.53 -14.86
C LYS A 6 29.42 19.52 -13.49
N VAL A 7 28.39 20.34 -13.33
CA VAL A 7 27.52 20.31 -12.16
C VAL A 7 26.81 18.96 -12.17
N ALA A 8 27.20 18.07 -11.26
CA ALA A 8 26.49 16.84 -11.01
C ALA A 8 25.12 17.22 -10.45
N LEU A 9 24.07 17.06 -11.27
CA LEU A 9 22.69 17.02 -10.80
C LEU A 9 22.56 15.78 -9.91
N ALA A 10 22.77 15.95 -8.60
CA ALA A 10 22.29 14.96 -7.65
C ALA A 10 20.77 14.83 -7.87
N PRO A 11 20.21 13.62 -8.01
CA PRO A 11 18.77 13.47 -8.09
C PRO A 11 18.21 13.84 -6.72
N VAL A 12 17.76 15.08 -6.57
CA VAL A 12 16.96 15.51 -5.43
C VAL A 12 15.58 14.90 -5.61
N THR A 13 15.43 13.62 -5.30
CA THR A 13 14.13 13.08 -4.94
C THR A 13 13.94 13.40 -3.47
N SER A 14 13.61 14.66 -3.17
CA SER A 14 13.06 15.01 -1.86
C SER A 14 11.69 14.33 -1.75
N ARG A 15 11.67 13.05 -1.37
CA ARG A 15 10.46 12.37 -0.92
C ARG A 15 9.89 13.21 0.21
N HIS A 16 8.76 13.86 -0.02
CA HIS A 16 8.15 14.72 0.99
C HIS A 16 7.44 13.81 2.01
N PRO A 17 7.82 13.83 3.30
CA PRO A 17 7.25 12.92 4.30
C PRO A 17 5.72 13.02 4.41
N ILE A 18 5.18 14.22 4.19
CA ILE A 18 3.73 14.48 4.16
C ILE A 18 3.06 13.79 2.96
N HIS A 19 3.72 13.78 1.79
CA HIS A 19 3.20 13.12 0.60
C HIS A 19 3.18 11.60 0.78
N ASP A 20 4.23 11.04 1.35
CA ASP A 20 4.32 9.60 1.60
C ASP A 20 3.31 9.16 2.68
N LEU A 21 3.11 9.99 3.70
CA LEU A 21 2.05 9.78 4.70
C LEU A 21 0.64 9.81 4.07
N ASN A 22 0.34 10.80 3.23
CA ASN A 22 -0.96 10.89 2.55
C ASN A 22 -1.20 9.68 1.65
N ASN A 23 -0.19 9.25 0.89
CA ASN A 23 -0.28 8.06 0.05
C ASN A 23 -0.51 6.79 0.87
N ALA A 24 0.17 6.66 2.02
CA ALA A 24 -0.06 5.53 2.91
C ALA A 24 -1.50 5.52 3.45
N MET A 25 -2.03 6.67 3.84
CA MET A 25 -3.41 6.81 4.30
C MET A 25 -4.43 6.45 3.22
N ASP A 26 -4.19 6.89 1.98
CA ASP A 26 -5.06 6.55 0.84
C ASP A 26 -5.05 5.05 0.53
N LEU A 27 -3.86 4.42 0.59
CA LEU A 27 -3.73 2.97 0.41
C LEU A 27 -4.46 2.19 1.51
N LEU A 28 -4.35 2.61 2.77
CA LEU A 28 -5.06 2.00 3.89
C LEU A 28 -6.58 2.18 3.78
N SER A 29 -7.04 3.34 3.32
CA SER A 29 -8.46 3.59 3.06
C SER A 29 -9.01 2.64 1.98
N GLN A 30 -8.27 2.49 0.88
CA GLN A 30 -8.62 1.56 -0.20
C GLN A 30 -8.59 0.10 0.28
N ALA A 31 -7.57 -0.29 1.05
CA ALA A 31 -7.48 -1.61 1.67
C ALA A 31 -8.68 -1.90 2.56
N ARG A 32 -9.11 -0.92 3.37
CA ARG A 32 -10.32 -1.06 4.20
C ARG A 32 -11.55 -1.36 3.36
N HIS A 33 -11.76 -0.64 2.25
CA HIS A 33 -12.90 -0.90 1.37
C HIS A 33 -12.88 -2.29 0.74
N LEU A 34 -11.69 -2.80 0.38
CA LEU A 34 -11.55 -4.18 -0.12
C LEU A 34 -11.83 -5.21 0.99
N ALA A 35 -11.40 -4.95 2.22
CA ALA A 35 -11.69 -5.81 3.37
C ALA A 35 -13.20 -5.85 3.67
N ASP A 36 -13.88 -4.71 3.65
CA ASP A 36 -15.34 -4.61 3.81
C ASP A 36 -16.07 -5.39 2.71
N PHE A 37 -15.59 -5.30 1.46
CA PHE A 37 -16.12 -6.09 0.35
C PHE A 37 -15.92 -7.60 0.57
N VAL A 38 -14.71 -8.05 0.89
CA VAL A 38 -14.41 -9.46 1.18
C VAL A 38 -15.30 -9.97 2.31
N GLN A 39 -15.44 -9.20 3.39
CA GLN A 39 -16.33 -9.54 4.50
C GLN A 39 -17.79 -9.71 4.03
N SER A 40 -18.29 -8.80 3.20
CA SER A 40 -19.67 -8.83 2.70
C SER A 40 -20.02 -10.08 1.88
N ILE A 41 -19.03 -10.69 1.23
CA ILE A 41 -19.21 -11.87 0.38
C ILE A 41 -18.81 -13.19 1.05
N THR A 42 -18.01 -13.12 2.13
CA THR A 42 -17.49 -14.32 2.83
C THR A 42 -18.28 -14.68 4.08
N LEU A 43 -19.03 -13.74 4.66
CA LEU A 43 -19.89 -14.02 5.80
C LEU A 43 -21.12 -14.82 5.38
N SER A 44 -21.10 -16.12 5.64
CA SER A 44 -22.29 -16.97 5.56
C SER A 44 -23.14 -16.80 6.83
N PRO A 45 -24.46 -16.62 6.72
CA PRO A 45 -25.34 -16.52 7.89
C PRO A 45 -25.50 -17.86 8.64
N ARG A 46 -24.99 -18.96 8.09
CA ARG A 46 -25.07 -20.30 8.67
C ARG A 46 -23.66 -20.81 9.01
N PRO A 47 -23.37 -21.15 10.27
CA PRO A 47 -22.03 -21.55 10.72
C PRO A 47 -21.50 -22.84 10.07
N ASP A 48 -22.40 -23.66 9.48
CA ASP A 48 -22.05 -24.93 8.85
C ASP A 48 -22.07 -24.89 7.31
N GLU A 49 -22.44 -23.75 6.71
CA GLU A 49 -22.39 -23.56 5.26
C GLU A 49 -21.14 -22.78 4.89
N GLY A 50 -20.16 -23.48 4.32
CA GLY A 50 -18.99 -22.87 3.72
C GLY A 50 -19.35 -22.00 2.50
N LEU A 51 -18.47 -21.07 2.17
CA LEU A 51 -18.59 -20.28 0.95
C LEU A 51 -18.27 -21.16 -0.27
N HIS A 52 -19.27 -21.48 -1.07
CA HIS A 52 -19.10 -22.21 -2.33
C HIS A 52 -18.89 -21.23 -3.49
N LEU A 53 -17.68 -21.19 -4.02
CA LEU A 53 -17.32 -20.36 -5.18
C LEU A 53 -17.10 -21.22 -6.41
N LEU A 54 -17.62 -20.77 -7.55
CA LEU A 54 -17.23 -21.28 -8.85
C LEU A 54 -15.75 -20.92 -9.13
N PRO A 55 -15.03 -21.68 -9.99
CA PRO A 55 -13.61 -21.44 -10.25
C PRO A 55 -13.27 -19.99 -10.61
N GLY A 56 -14.09 -19.33 -11.44
CA GLY A 56 -13.88 -17.91 -11.80
C GLY A 56 -14.08 -16.95 -10.63
N GLN A 57 -15.01 -17.25 -9.72
CA GLN A 57 -15.26 -16.45 -8.52
C GLN A 57 -14.13 -16.63 -7.49
N LEU A 58 -13.59 -17.85 -7.37
CA LEU A 58 -12.44 -18.15 -6.52
C LEU A 58 -11.20 -17.37 -7.00
N SER A 59 -10.91 -17.39 -8.30
CA SER A 59 -9.81 -16.60 -8.87
C SER A 59 -10.03 -15.10 -8.64
N GLY A 60 -11.26 -14.60 -8.84
CA GLY A 60 -11.59 -13.21 -8.56
C GLY A 60 -11.35 -12.83 -7.09
N LEU A 61 -11.81 -13.65 -6.15
CA LEU A 61 -11.57 -13.45 -4.72
C LEU A 61 -10.07 -13.47 -4.39
N PHE A 62 -9.30 -14.39 -4.98
CA PHE A 62 -7.86 -14.45 -4.82
C PHE A 62 -7.19 -13.12 -5.22
N TYR A 63 -7.50 -12.58 -6.40
CA TYR A 63 -6.91 -11.31 -6.85
C TYR A 63 -7.31 -10.13 -5.95
N VAL A 64 -8.55 -10.10 -5.45
CA VAL A 64 -8.99 -9.05 -4.52
C VAL A 64 -8.23 -9.15 -3.19
N MET A 65 -8.04 -10.35 -2.64
CA MET A 65 -7.27 -10.55 -1.42
C MET A 65 -5.78 -10.21 -1.61
N GLN A 66 -5.22 -10.53 -2.78
CA GLN A 66 -3.85 -10.14 -3.12
C GLN A 66 -3.71 -8.61 -3.21
N ASP A 67 -4.61 -7.91 -3.91
CA ASP A 67 -4.58 -6.43 -4.01
C ASP A 67 -4.73 -5.77 -2.64
N LEU A 68 -5.57 -6.34 -1.77
CA LEU A 68 -5.69 -5.92 -0.37
C LEU A 68 -4.33 -6.02 0.36
N MET A 69 -3.66 -7.17 0.26
CA MET A 69 -2.36 -7.39 0.91
C MET A 69 -1.28 -6.44 0.37
N ASP A 70 -1.19 -6.30 -0.95
CA ASP A 70 -0.19 -5.46 -1.61
C ASP A 70 -0.32 -3.98 -1.18
N ARG A 71 -1.56 -3.49 -0.99
CA ARG A 71 -1.82 -2.13 -0.51
C ARG A 71 -1.39 -1.93 0.94
N ILE A 72 -1.66 -2.92 1.81
CA ILE A 72 -1.25 -2.88 3.21
C ILE A 72 0.27 -2.89 3.31
N GLU A 73 0.95 -3.74 2.54
CA GLU A 73 2.40 -3.82 2.51
C GLU A 73 3.03 -2.50 2.02
N LYS A 74 2.52 -1.96 0.91
CA LYS A 74 3.00 -0.67 0.38
C LYS A 74 2.77 0.49 1.35
N ALA A 75 1.60 0.56 2.00
CA ALA A 75 1.35 1.56 3.03
C ALA A 75 2.30 1.41 4.22
N SER A 76 2.58 0.17 4.65
CA SER A 76 3.51 -0.12 5.74
C SER A 76 4.94 0.31 5.41
N SER A 77 5.38 0.08 4.16
CA SER A 77 6.69 0.56 3.67
C SER A 77 6.77 2.09 3.69
N LEU A 78 5.75 2.80 3.18
CA LEU A 78 5.72 4.27 3.18
C LEU A 78 5.76 4.85 4.61
N LEU A 79 5.00 4.25 5.54
CA LEU A 79 5.03 4.65 6.95
C LEU A 79 6.37 4.35 7.63
N GLY A 80 7.02 3.23 7.25
CA GLY A 80 8.37 2.89 7.69
C GLY A 80 9.39 3.94 7.28
N ASP A 81 9.40 4.31 6.00
CA ASP A 81 10.29 5.33 5.43
C ASP A 81 10.09 6.70 6.11
N VAL A 82 8.83 7.10 6.35
CA VAL A 82 8.51 8.34 7.08
C VAL A 82 9.02 8.29 8.52
N ARG A 83 8.83 7.16 9.21
CA ARG A 83 9.29 6.98 10.60
C ARG A 83 10.81 7.08 10.69
N GLU A 84 11.54 6.45 9.77
CA GLU A 84 13.00 6.49 9.73
C GLU A 84 13.52 7.90 9.42
N GLY A 85 12.95 8.59 8.43
CA GLY A 85 13.32 9.97 8.13
C GLY A 85 13.09 10.92 9.32
N THR A 86 12.02 10.71 10.10
CA THR A 86 11.74 11.51 11.30
C THR A 86 12.73 11.23 12.45
N LEU A 87 13.31 10.02 12.52
CA LEU A 87 14.31 9.65 13.52
C LEU A 87 15.69 10.22 13.19
N ASP A 88 16.05 10.29 11.91
CA ASP A 88 17.31 10.89 11.46
C ASP A 88 17.35 12.42 11.66
N GLU A 89 16.23 13.13 11.52
CA GLU A 89 16.14 14.58 11.80
C GLU A 89 16.32 14.95 13.29
N ARG A 90 16.23 13.99 14.21
CA ARG A 90 16.33 14.21 15.67
C ARG A 90 17.71 13.89 16.26
N ARG A 91 18.66 13.41 15.45
CA ARG A 91 20.03 13.09 15.87
C ARG A 91 21.01 14.19 15.46
#